data_AF-A0A016A958-F1
#
_entry.id   AF-A0A016A958-F1
#
_cell.length_a   1.000
_cell.length_b   1.000
_cell.length_c   1.000
_cell.angle_alpha   90.00
_cell.angle_beta   90.00
_cell.angle_gamma   90.00
#
_symmetry.space_group_name_H-M   'P 1'
#
loop_
_entity.id
_entity.type
_entity.pdbx_description
1 polymer ?
#
loop_
_entity_poly.entity_id
_entity_poly.type
_entity_poly.pdbx_seq_one_letter_code
_entity_poly.pdbx_strand_id
1 'polypeptide(L)'
;MTNSYAGEAGGNMRTDIKYCSTDNFVWGIKIPVAIPHPIEKIDIMQVYSKFRNWITEPNHSDPSSPDFNENWFKYYDTSKVIG
;
A
#
# COMPACT_ATOMS: atom_id res chain seq x y z
N MET A 1 5.53 28.32 11.88
CA MET A 1 5.84 26.98 11.35
C MET A 1 4.53 26.31 11.02
N THR A 2 4.18 26.23 9.73
CA THR A 2 2.99 25.51 9.28
C THR A 2 3.34 24.04 9.15
N ASN A 3 3.07 23.26 10.19
CA ASN A 3 3.15 21.80 10.17
C ASN A 3 1.98 21.26 9.34
N SER A 4 2.03 21.45 8.02
CA SER A 4 1.21 20.68 7.10
C SER A 4 2.02 19.48 6.65
N TYR A 5 1.39 18.31 6.59
CA TYR A 5 2.02 17.10 6.05
C TYR A 5 2.55 17.31 4.60
N ALA A 6 2.00 18.29 3.87
CA ALA A 6 2.52 18.72 2.57
C ALA A 6 3.95 19.29 2.64
N GLY A 7 4.38 19.80 3.80
CA GLY A 7 5.73 20.31 4.04
C GLY A 7 6.79 19.22 4.21
N GLU A 8 6.43 18.03 4.71
CA GLU A 8 7.35 16.88 4.81
C GLU A 8 7.57 16.17 3.47
N ALA A 9 6.65 16.35 2.52
CA ALA A 9 6.78 15.82 1.17
C ALA A 9 7.80 16.57 0.29
N GLY A 10 8.59 17.46 0.89
CA GLY A 10 9.67 18.28 0.32
C GLY A 10 9.97 18.02 -1.15
N GLY A 11 9.43 18.83 -2.06
CA GLY A 11 9.71 18.81 -3.50
C GLY A 11 9.35 17.53 -4.27
N ASN A 12 9.01 16.44 -3.58
CA ASN A 12 8.85 15.09 -4.14
C ASN A 12 7.37 14.76 -4.39
N MET A 13 6.56 15.77 -4.67
CA MET A 13 5.14 15.63 -5.01
C MET A 13 4.93 15.87 -6.49
N ARG A 14 4.14 15.02 -7.13
CA ARG A 14 3.71 15.23 -8.50
C ARG A 14 2.84 16.48 -8.60
N THR A 15 3.11 17.28 -9.63
CA THR A 15 2.32 18.48 -9.92
C THR A 15 1.03 18.17 -10.66
N ASP A 16 0.96 17.02 -11.32
CA ASP A 16 -0.15 16.59 -12.17
C ASP A 16 -1.12 15.62 -11.47
N ILE A 17 -0.68 14.94 -10.40
CA ILE A 17 -1.52 14.02 -9.61
C ILE A 17 -1.49 14.43 -8.14
N LYS A 18 -2.66 14.77 -7.59
CA LYS A 18 -2.80 15.16 -6.17
C LYS A 18 -2.46 14.00 -5.24
N TYR A 19 -1.77 14.31 -4.13
CA TYR A 19 -1.41 13.36 -3.07
C TYR A 19 -0.59 12.15 -3.55
N CYS A 20 0.23 12.37 -4.57
CA CYS A 20 1.07 11.35 -5.18
C CYS A 20 2.52 11.86 -5.24
N SER A 21 3.48 11.05 -4.79
CA SER A 21 4.89 11.41 -4.89
C SER A 21 5.42 11.28 -6.32
N THR A 22 6.59 11.85 -6.59
CA THR A 22 7.32 11.68 -7.87
C THR A 22 7.65 10.22 -8.17
N ASP A 23 7.71 9.38 -7.13
CA ASP A 23 7.94 7.92 -7.23
C ASP A 23 6.61 7.14 -7.32
N ASN A 24 5.48 7.82 -7.50
CA ASN A 24 4.12 7.26 -7.55
C ASN A 24 3.59 6.67 -6.24
N PHE A 25 4.11 7.09 -5.08
CA PHE A 25 3.53 6.70 -3.79
C PHE A 25 2.28 7.52 -3.46
N VAL A 26 1.23 6.83 -3.01
CA VAL A 26 -0.05 7.43 -2.60
C VAL A 26 -0.20 7.41 -1.08
N TRP A 27 -1.03 8.30 -0.55
CA TRP A 27 -1.23 8.45 0.90
C TRP A 27 -2.36 7.61 1.47
N GLY A 28 -3.20 7.04 0.61
CA GLY A 28 -4.34 6.24 1.02
C GLY A 28 -4.81 5.34 -0.10
N ILE A 29 -5.39 4.21 0.30
CA ILE A 29 -5.97 3.21 -0.60
C ILE A 29 -7.39 2.87 -0.14
N LYS A 30 -8.27 2.62 -1.11
CA LYS A 30 -9.59 2.06 -0.83
C LYS A 30 -9.50 0.54 -0.89
N ILE A 31 -9.98 -0.12 0.15
CA ILE A 31 -9.86 -1.56 0.37
C ILE A 31 -11.23 -2.18 0.71
N PRO A 32 -11.40 -3.50 0.59
CA PRO A 32 -12.61 -4.19 1.06
C PRO A 32 -12.90 -3.91 2.54
N VAL A 33 -14.18 -3.92 2.91
CA VAL A 33 -14.65 -3.46 4.24
C VAL A 33 -14.10 -4.28 5.41
N ALA A 34 -13.85 -5.57 5.21
CA ALA A 34 -13.43 -6.49 6.26
C ALA A 34 -12.02 -7.01 5.98
N ILE A 35 -11.01 -6.16 6.20
CA ILE A 35 -9.62 -6.62 6.28
C ILE A 35 -9.03 -6.19 7.63
N PRO A 36 -8.24 -7.04 8.29
CA PRO A 36 -7.55 -6.65 9.52
C PRO A 36 -6.56 -5.52 9.27
N HIS A 37 -6.52 -4.53 10.16
CA HIS A 37 -5.60 -3.41 10.03
C HIS A 37 -4.20 -3.79 10.55
N PRO A 38 -3.11 -3.40 9.88
CA PRO A 38 -1.77 -3.52 10.45
C PRO A 38 -1.71 -2.91 11.86
N ILE A 39 -1.03 -3.58 12.80
CA ILE A 39 -0.70 -2.99 14.10
C ILE A 39 0.11 -1.70 13.85
N GLU A 40 -0.12 -0.69 14.68
CA GLU A 40 0.58 0.60 14.66
C GLU A 40 2.10 0.43 14.44
N LYS A 41 2.67 1.20 13.52
CA LYS A 41 4.09 1.17 13.09
C LYS A 41 4.57 -0.10 12.38
N ILE A 42 3.71 -1.09 12.11
CA ILE A 42 4.06 -2.20 11.23
C ILE A 42 3.82 -1.80 9.78
N ASP A 43 4.84 -1.99 8.94
CA ASP A 43 4.74 -1.78 7.50
C ASP A 43 3.70 -2.72 6.88
N ILE A 44 2.75 -2.15 6.14
CA ILE A 44 1.69 -2.89 5.44
C ILE A 44 2.26 -3.97 4.50
N MET A 45 3.46 -3.76 3.94
CA MET A 45 4.13 -4.72 3.06
C MET A 45 4.66 -5.94 3.83
N GLN A 46 4.87 -5.83 5.15
CA GLN A 46 5.22 -6.95 6.02
C GLN A 46 3.99 -7.73 6.51
N VAL A 47 2.82 -7.09 6.53
CA VAL A 47 1.54 -7.71 6.87
C VAL A 47 1.01 -8.47 5.68
N TYR A 48 0.90 -7.80 4.54
CA TYR A 48 0.34 -8.34 3.30
C TYR A 48 1.46 -8.58 2.29
N SER A 49 2.10 -9.75 2.35
CA SER A 49 3.28 -10.04 1.51
C SER A 49 2.99 -9.93 0.01
N LYS A 50 1.77 -10.29 -0.42
CA LYS A 50 1.31 -10.15 -1.81
C LYS A 50 0.98 -8.72 -2.23
N PHE A 51 0.78 -7.80 -1.29
CA PHE A 51 0.48 -6.40 -1.59
C PHE A 51 1.62 -5.73 -2.34
N ARG A 52 2.88 -6.02 -1.96
CA ARG A 52 4.07 -5.50 -2.64
C ARG A 52 4.05 -5.85 -4.13
N ASN A 53 3.86 -7.13 -4.45
CA ASN A 53 3.88 -7.60 -5.82
C ASN A 53 2.72 -6.99 -6.63
N TRP A 54 1.54 -6.84 -6.02
CA TRP A 54 0.40 -6.19 -6.65
C TRP A 54 0.68 -4.72 -7.04
N ILE A 55 1.38 -3.95 -6.20
CA ILE A 55 1.68 -2.54 -6.49
C ILE A 55 2.91 -2.33 -7.40
N THR A 56 3.90 -3.22 -7.35
CA THR A 56 5.14 -3.07 -8.13
C THR A 56 5.06 -3.73 -9.50
N GLU A 57 4.23 -4.76 -9.65
CA GLU A 57 4.17 -5.58 -10.85
C GLU A 57 2.71 -5.84 -11.28
N PRO A 58 1.94 -4.78 -11.61
CA PRO A 58 0.50 -4.88 -11.88
C PRO A 58 0.14 -5.77 -13.09
N ASN A 59 1.11 -6.11 -13.93
CA ASN A 59 0.93 -6.95 -15.12
C ASN A 59 1.69 -8.29 -15.04
N HIS A 60 2.24 -8.66 -13.88
CA HIS A 60 3.03 -9.88 -13.76
C HIS A 60 2.14 -11.12 -13.59
N SER A 61 2.08 -11.91 -14.67
CA SER A 61 1.46 -13.23 -14.70
C SER A 61 2.34 -14.24 -13.95
N ASP A 62 2.25 -14.28 -12.62
CA ASP A 62 2.85 -15.38 -11.86
C ASP A 62 1.97 -16.64 -12.01
N PRO A 63 2.47 -17.76 -12.57
CA PRO A 63 1.71 -19.01 -12.64
C PRO A 63 1.25 -19.52 -11.27
N SER A 64 1.91 -19.11 -10.19
CA SER A 64 1.55 -19.44 -8.80
C SER A 64 0.56 -18.44 -8.17
N SER A 65 0.29 -17.30 -8.82
CA SER A 65 -0.77 -16.36 -8.46
C SER A 65 -1.69 -16.14 -9.66
N PRO A 66 -2.63 -17.06 -9.93
CA PRO A 66 -3.53 -16.99 -11.09
C PRO A 66 -4.43 -15.75 -11.09
N ASP A 67 -4.48 -15.02 -9.98
CA ASP A 67 -5.22 -13.78 -9.77
C ASP A 67 -4.33 -12.53 -9.80
N PHE A 68 -3.07 -12.62 -10.21
CA PHE A 68 -2.15 -11.46 -10.28
C PHE A 68 -2.02 -10.70 -8.96
N ASN A 69 -2.18 -11.39 -7.82
CA ASN A 69 -2.23 -10.81 -6.49
C ASN A 69 -3.41 -9.85 -6.25
N GLU A 70 -4.45 -9.82 -7.10
CA GLU A 70 -5.65 -9.00 -6.88
C GLU A 70 -6.33 -9.31 -5.53
N ASN A 71 -6.21 -10.54 -5.04
CA ASN A 71 -6.71 -10.93 -3.72
C ASN A 71 -5.64 -10.83 -2.61
N TRP A 72 -4.63 -9.97 -2.75
CA TRP A 72 -3.54 -9.80 -1.77
C TRP A 72 -4.03 -9.65 -0.33
N PHE A 73 -5.17 -8.98 -0.13
CA PHE A 73 -5.78 -8.72 1.18
C PHE A 73 -6.26 -9.97 1.91
N LYS A 74 -6.36 -11.13 1.23
CA LYS A 74 -6.66 -12.42 1.86
C LYS A 74 -5.44 -13.06 2.52
N TYR A 75 -4.24 -12.59 2.17
CA TYR A 75 -2.97 -13.19 2.56
C TYR A 75 -2.22 -12.25 3.49
N TYR A 76 -2.49 -12.38 4.79
CA TYR A 76 -1.87 -11.55 5.82
C TYR A 76 -1.28 -12.37 6.96
N ASP A 77 -0.27 -11.79 7.61
CA ASP A 77 0.29 -12.30 8.85
C ASP A 77 -0.64 -11.96 10.03
N THR A 78 -1.31 -12.98 10.57
CA THR A 78 -2.26 -12.83 11.69
C THR A 78 -1.62 -12.30 12.97
N SER A 79 -0.29 -12.41 13.12
CA SER A 79 0.43 -11.87 14.29
C SER A 79 0.68 -10.36 14.22
N LYS A 80 0.42 -9.73 13.06
CA LYS A 80 0.76 -8.33 12.77
C LYS A 80 -0.47 -7.45 12.51
N VAL A 81 -1.66 -7.96 12.80
CA VAL A 81 -2.92 -7.26 12.54
C VAL A 81 -3.78 -7.12 13.79
N ILE A 82 -4.67 -6.13 13.75
CA ILE A 82 -5.75 -5.93 14.69
C ILE A 82 -7.07 -6.05 13.90
N GLY A 83 -7.99 -6.86 14.41
CA GLY A 83 -9.31 -7.11 13.82
C GLY A 83 -10.37 -7.20 14.89
#